data_AF-A0A271IYS2-F1
#
_entry.id   AF-A0A271IYS2-F1
#
_cell.length_a   1.000
_cell.length_b   1.000
_cell.length_c   1.000
_cell.angle_alpha   90.00
_cell.angle_beta   90.00
_cell.angle_gamma   90.00
#
_symmetry.space_group_name_H-M   'P 1'
#
loop_
_entity.id
_entity.type
_entity.pdbx_description
1 polymer ?
#
loop_
_entity_poly.entity_id
_entity_poly.type
_entity_poly.pdbx_seq_one_letter_code
_entity_poly.pdbx_strand_id
1 'polypeptide(L)' 'MMEQGRPGEALEAYERSLDLYPRRFNGLLGAARAARELGEPAAARAFYTELVESSADGSTREGLAEARAFLSASPH' A
#
# COMPACT_ATOMS: atom_id res chain seq x y z
N MET A 1 -24.45 -1.93 -7.26
CA MET A 1 -23.74 -2.97 -8.03
C MET A 1 -22.68 -3.49 -7.08
N MET A 2 -22.64 -4.80 -6.80
CA MET A 2 -21.83 -5.34 -5.70
C MET A 2 -20.33 -5.10 -5.99
N GLU A 3 -19.77 -4.08 -5.36
CA GLU A 3 -18.33 -3.81 -5.23
C GLU A 3 -17.72 -5.04 -4.57
N GLN A 4 -17.22 -5.95 -5.39
CA GLN A 4 -16.87 -7.29 -4.98
C GLN A 4 -15.76 -7.23 -3.93
N GLY A 5 -16.07 -7.71 -2.73
CA GLY A 5 -15.16 -7.96 -1.61
C GLY A 5 -14.05 -8.94 -1.93
N ARG A 6 -13.20 -8.61 -2.89
CA ARG A 6 -11.98 -9.35 -3.24
C ARG A 6 -10.78 -8.42 -3.17
N PRO A 7 -10.50 -7.83 -1.99
CA PRO A 7 -9.29 -7.02 -1.83
C PRO A 7 -8.01 -7.84 -2.15
N GLY A 8 -8.09 -9.18 -2.16
CA GLY A 8 -7.04 -10.12 -2.61
C GLY A 8 -6.74 -10.02 -4.11
N GLU A 9 -7.77 -9.88 -4.94
CA GLU A 9 -7.58 -9.72 -6.39
C GLU A 9 -7.10 -8.31 -6.72
N ALA A 10 -7.51 -7.32 -5.92
CA ALA A 10 -6.97 -5.97 -6.02
C ALA A 10 -5.47 -5.95 -5.70
N LEU A 11 -5.03 -6.65 -4.65
CA LEU A 11 -3.62 -6.77 -4.28
C LEU A 11 -2.79 -7.35 -5.41
N GLU A 12 -3.23 -8.47 -5.98
CA GLU A 12 -2.54 -9.14 -7.08
C GLU A 12 -2.47 -8.24 -8.33
N ALA A 13 -3.54 -7.50 -8.63
CA ALA A 13 -3.55 -6.51 -9.71
C ALA A 13 -2.58 -5.35 -9.45
N TYR A 14 -2.43 -4.92 -8.20
CA TYR A 14 -1.43 -3.92 -7.83
C TYR A 14 -0.01 -4.47 -7.97
N GLU A 15 0.28 -5.70 -7.51
CA GLU A 15 1.60 -6.32 -7.68
C GLU A 15 1.99 -6.44 -9.15
N ARG A 16 1.07 -6.90 -10.00
CA ARG A 16 1.27 -6.94 -11.47
C ARG A 16 1.50 -5.56 -12.06
N SER A 17 0.79 -4.54 -11.56
CA SER A 17 0.96 -3.16 -12.01
C SER A 17 2.30 -2.57 -11.54
N LEU A 18 2.79 -2.98 -10.38
CA LEU A 18 4.10 -2.59 -9.84
C LEU A 18 5.25 -3.29 -10.57
N ASP A 19 5.04 -4.50 -11.09
CA ASP A 19 6.00 -5.17 -11.98
C ASP A 19 6.21 -4.39 -13.29
N LEU A 20 5.11 -3.86 -13.86
CA LEU A 20 5.13 -3.04 -15.09
C LEU A 20 5.59 -1.60 -14.84
N TYR A 21 5.17 -1.00 -13.72
CA TYR A 21 5.45 0.38 -13.33
C TYR A 21 5.94 0.42 -11.88
N PRO A 22 7.18 -0.03 -11.62
CA PRO A 22 7.74 0.03 -10.29
C PRO A 22 7.80 1.49 -9.84
N ARG A 23 7.48 1.75 -8.57
CA ARG A 23 7.45 3.08 -7.92
C ARG A 23 6.23 3.98 -8.17
N ARG A 24 5.09 3.46 -8.62
CA ARG A 24 3.88 4.30 -8.66
C ARG A 24 3.29 4.49 -7.26
N PHE A 25 3.52 5.66 -6.67
CA PHE A 25 3.05 6.03 -5.31
C PHE A 25 1.57 5.71 -5.05
N ASN A 26 0.67 6.08 -5.98
CA ASN A 26 -0.76 5.82 -5.84
C ASN A 26 -1.10 4.32 -5.87
N GLY A 27 -0.31 3.51 -6.60
CA GLY A 27 -0.48 2.07 -6.67
C GLY A 27 -0.07 1.40 -5.36
N LEU A 28 1.09 1.78 -4.82
CA LEU A 28 1.57 1.29 -3.51
C LEU A 28 0.59 1.64 -2.37
N LEU A 29 0.02 2.86 -2.38
CA LEU A 29 -0.97 3.27 -1.38
C LEU A 29 -2.27 2.45 -1.50
N GLY A 30 -2.75 2.24 -2.74
CA GLY A 30 -3.93 1.42 -2.99
C GLY A 30 -3.73 -0.04 -2.59
N ALA A 31 -2.56 -0.61 -2.88
CA ALA A 31 -2.16 -1.95 -2.49
C ALA A 31 -2.11 -2.11 -0.96
N ALA A 32 -1.49 -1.15 -0.27
CA ALA A 32 -1.38 -1.17 1.17
C ALA A 32 -2.75 -1.11 1.86
N ARG A 33 -3.66 -0.27 1.35
CA ARG A 33 -5.04 -0.19 1.85
C ARG A 33 -5.81 -1.48 1.59
N ALA A 34 -5.73 -2.04 0.38
CA ALA A 34 -6.35 -3.32 0.07
C ALA A 34 -5.84 -4.46 0.97
N ALA A 35 -4.53 -4.52 1.22
CA ALA A 35 -3.93 -5.46 2.17
C ALA A 35 -4.43 -5.27 3.61
N ARG A 36 -4.65 -4.02 4.05
CA ARG A 36 -5.28 -3.76 5.36
C ARG A 36 -6.72 -4.23 5.42
N GLU A 37 -7.50 -3.99 4.37
CA GLU A 37 -8.90 -4.42 4.29
C GLU A 37 -9.03 -5.95 4.18
N LEU A 38 -8.02 -6.62 3.64
CA LEU A 38 -7.90 -8.09 3.66
C LEU A 38 -7.64 -8.67 5.05
N GLY A 39 -7.20 -7.86 6.01
CA GLY A 39 -6.64 -8.37 7.27
C GLY A 39 -5.23 -8.94 7.11
N GLU A 40 -4.47 -8.50 6.10
CA GLU A 40 -3.08 -8.87 5.82
C GLU A 40 -2.13 -7.72 6.23
N PRO A 41 -1.90 -7.48 7.54
CA PRO A 41 -1.08 -6.36 8.00
C PRO A 41 0.38 -6.49 7.59
N ALA A 42 0.88 -7.72 7.38
CA ALA A 42 2.24 -7.97 6.90
C ALA A 42 2.46 -7.44 5.47
N ALA A 43 1.53 -7.75 4.56
CA ALA A 43 1.56 -7.25 3.19
C ALA A 43 1.37 -5.72 3.16
N ALA A 44 0.40 -5.20 3.92
CA ALA A 44 0.17 -3.76 4.03
C ALA A 44 1.44 -3.01 4.48
N ARG A 45 2.13 -3.57 5.48
CA ARG A 45 3.39 -3.02 5.99
C ARG A 45 4.47 -3.00 4.91
N ALA A 46 4.64 -4.09 4.15
CA ALA A 46 5.62 -4.14 3.06
C ALA A 46 5.36 -3.05 2.01
N PHE A 47 4.12 -2.90 1.55
CA PHE A 47 3.75 -1.85 0.59
C PHE A 47 3.92 -0.43 1.14
N TYR A 48 3.58 -0.19 2.41
CA TYR A 48 3.81 1.10 3.06
C TYR A 48 5.29 1.41 3.25
N THR A 49 6.11 0.41 3.57
CA THR A 49 7.57 0.57 3.64
C THR A 49 8.13 0.93 2.26
N GLU A 50 7.79 0.18 1.21
CA GLU A 50 8.19 0.49 -0.16
C GLU A 50 7.71 1.88 -0.61
N LEU A 51 6.51 2.30 -0.21
CA LEU A 51 5.97 3.63 -0.49
C LEU A 51 6.82 4.73 0.15
N VAL A 52 7.24 4.55 1.40
CA VAL A 52 8.08 5.49 2.14
C VAL A 52 9.49 5.53 1.54
N GLU A 53 10.06 4.38 1.21
CA GLU A 53 11.40 4.27 0.61
C GLU A 53 11.45 4.78 -0.83
N SER A 54 10.39 4.53 -1.62
CA SER A 54 10.27 5.03 -2.98
C SER A 54 9.99 6.54 -3.02
N SER A 55 9.45 7.11 -1.95
CA SER A 55 9.26 8.56 -1.83
C SER A 55 10.54 9.22 -1.33
N ALA A 56 11.61 9.11 -2.13
CA ALA A 56 12.75 9.98 -1.99
C ALA A 56 12.33 11.39 -2.42
N ASP A 57 12.43 12.34 -1.50
CA ASP A 57 12.24 13.78 -1.73
C ASP A 57 10.78 14.30 -1.69
N GLY A 58 10.36 14.78 -0.51
CA GLY A 58 9.49 15.95 -0.41
C GLY A 58 8.00 15.82 -0.75
N SER A 59 7.44 14.63 -0.99
CA SER A 59 6.00 14.52 -1.20
C SER A 59 5.24 14.56 0.14
N THR A 60 4.68 15.72 0.50
CA THR A 60 3.70 15.88 1.61
C THR A 60 2.33 15.30 1.24
N ARG A 61 2.32 14.08 0.67
CA ARG A 61 1.11 13.40 0.23
C ARG A 61 0.56 12.61 1.41
N GLU A 62 -0.75 12.73 1.62
CA GLU A 62 -1.50 12.10 2.71
C GLU A 62 -1.19 10.59 2.90
N GLY A 63 -0.83 9.90 1.81
CA GLY A 63 -0.38 8.50 1.84
C GLY A 63 0.90 8.21 2.63
N LEU A 64 1.86 9.16 2.72
CA LEU A 64 3.08 9.00 3.52
C LEU A 64 2.82 9.13 5.02
N ALA A 65 1.91 10.04 5.39
CA ALA A 65 1.49 10.19 6.77
C ALA A 65 0.73 8.94 7.23
N GLU A 66 -0.17 8.41 6.39
CA GLU A 66 -0.86 7.14 6.64
C GLU A 66 0.12 5.97 6.76
N ALA A 67 1.08 5.86 5.84
CA ALA A 67 2.11 4.83 5.87
C ALA A 67 2.91 4.86 7.18
N ARG A 68 3.46 6.03 7.53
CA ARG A 68 4.22 6.18 8.78
C ARG A 68 3.37 5.92 10.02
N ALA A 69 2.12 6.37 10.04
CA ALA A 69 1.21 6.09 11.14
C ALA A 69 0.94 4.59 11.29
N PHE A 70 0.71 3.86 10.19
CA PHE A 70 0.50 2.42 10.22
C PHE A 70 1.76 1.66 10.68
N LEU A 71 2.93 2.02 10.13
CA LEU A 71 4.22 1.45 10.51
C LEU A 71 4.55 1.70 11.99
N SER A 72 4.18 2.87 12.53
CA SER A 72 4.40 3.21 13.94
C SER A 72 3.37 2.58 14.88
N ALA A 73 2.15 2.29 14.40
CA ALA A 73 1.06 1.75 15.19
C ALA A 73 1.11 0.23 15.36
N SER A 74 1.97 -0.47 14.62
CA SER A 74 2.22 -1.91 14.79
C SER A 74 3.51 -2.11 15.60
N PRO A 75 3.47 -2.08 16.94
CA PRO A 75 4.61 -2.49 17.76
C PRO A 75 4.85 -4.00 17.57
N HIS A 76 6.13 -4.37 17.59
CA HIS A 76 6.67 -5.71 17.39
C HIS A 76 6.05 -6.77 18.30
#